data_AF-A0A9E0LPN3-F1
#
_entry.id   AF-A0A9E0LPN3-F1
#
_cell.length_a   1.000
_cell.length_b   1.000
_cell.length_c   1.000
_cell.angle_alpha   90.00
_cell.angle_beta   90.00
_cell.angle_gamma   90.00
#
_symmetry.space_group_name_H-M   'P 1'
#
loop_
_entity.id
_entity.type
_entity.pdbx_description
1 polymer ?
#
loop_
_entity_poly.entity_id
_entity_poly.type
_entity_poly.pdbx_seq_one_letter_code
_entity_poly.pdbx_strand_id
1 'polypeptide(L)'
;MSSKSLTSKSLCSKMLFSAGAAARTRFILSSLLLSLLLFLFLSLLLLPVPVCAQFDPDEIERVYQSQDYAKVEAIAQARLQIDPYDVRARYYLASALLKQKRGGQALEQYEACVKCGGNSTLAQMARKAILALKIDAKKANPQFFERAKALPKRVSAASGRASGINSSDSSDADLSPANQEAIATLRKDLADAIEVKRRRQSQDLELVGEEENQAILEAVATASIHRDDMIEAVRVEAAAKRAKVYRLYQEEEENIAKAYQSRINALKNSYKKSP
;
A
#
# COMPACT_ATOMS: atom_id res chain seq x y z
N MET A 1 78.66 1.82 -77.31
CA MET A 1 78.65 1.41 -75.89
C MET A 1 78.05 2.54 -75.06
N SER A 2 77.06 2.21 -74.23
CA SER A 2 76.70 2.89 -72.98
C SER A 2 76.42 4.41 -72.99
N SER A 3 75.16 4.81 -72.74
CA SER A 3 74.79 5.32 -71.39
C SER A 3 73.36 5.93 -71.33
N LYS A 4 72.54 5.30 -70.48
CA LYS A 4 71.69 5.89 -69.42
C LYS A 4 70.65 6.99 -69.79
N SER A 5 69.38 6.57 -69.87
CA SER A 5 68.21 7.44 -69.71
C SER A 5 67.83 7.58 -68.22
N LEU A 6 67.88 8.80 -67.68
CA LEU A 6 67.40 9.14 -66.34
C LEU A 6 65.93 9.59 -66.37
N THR A 7 65.11 8.88 -65.61
CA THR A 7 64.08 9.34 -64.66
C THR A 7 63.24 10.58 -65.02
N SER A 8 61.99 10.35 -65.44
CA SER A 8 60.87 11.30 -65.29
C SER A 8 59.54 10.54 -65.15
N LYS A 9 59.40 9.69 -64.13
CA LYS A 9 58.12 9.08 -63.75
C LYS A 9 58.05 8.82 -62.25
N SER A 10 58.16 9.88 -61.45
CA SER A 10 57.84 9.82 -60.03
C SER A 10 57.32 11.20 -59.64
N LEU A 11 56.00 11.34 -59.54
CA LEU A 11 55.32 12.29 -58.63
C LEU A 11 53.79 12.37 -58.83
N CYS A 12 53.19 11.77 -59.87
CA CYS A 12 51.75 11.96 -60.14
C CYS A 12 50.80 10.81 -59.72
N SER A 13 51.22 9.87 -58.86
CA SER A 13 50.37 8.70 -58.51
C SER A 13 50.03 8.54 -57.02
N LYS A 14 50.47 9.44 -56.13
CA LYS A 14 50.23 9.30 -54.68
C LYS A 14 49.15 10.22 -54.07
N MET A 15 48.54 11.10 -54.86
CA MET A 15 47.55 12.07 -54.33
C MET A 15 46.07 11.69 -54.53
N LEU A 16 45.74 10.59 -55.22
CA LEU A 16 44.35 10.25 -55.56
C LEU A 16 43.69 9.14 -54.71
N PHE A 17 44.39 8.55 -53.73
CA PHE A 17 43.83 7.43 -52.95
C PHE A 17 43.36 7.78 -51.53
N SER A 18 43.47 9.04 -51.09
CA SER A 18 43.12 9.43 -49.70
C SER A 18 41.72 10.04 -49.52
N ALA A 19 40.95 10.30 -50.58
CA ALA A 19 39.64 10.96 -50.47
C ALA A 19 38.45 9.98 -50.33
N GLY A 20 38.60 8.72 -50.76
CA GLY A 20 37.50 7.74 -50.77
C GLY A 20 37.22 7.06 -49.41
N ALA A 21 38.20 7.01 -48.50
CA ALA A 21 38.05 6.34 -47.21
C ALA A 21 37.28 7.18 -46.18
N ALA A 22 37.42 8.52 -46.23
CA ALA A 22 36.76 9.43 -45.28
C ALA A 22 35.25 9.64 -45.57
N ALA A 23 34.82 9.46 -46.82
CA ALA A 23 33.40 9.57 -47.18
C ALA A 23 32.60 8.33 -46.74
N ARG A 24 33.20 7.13 -46.81
CA ARG A 24 32.55 5.87 -46.41
C ARG A 24 32.39 5.76 -44.90
N THR A 25 33.34 6.23 -44.11
CA THR A 25 33.22 6.22 -42.64
C THR A 25 32.14 7.17 -42.13
N ARG A 26 31.98 8.35 -42.76
CA ARG A 26 30.89 9.29 -42.42
C ARG A 26 29.50 8.74 -42.74
N PHE A 27 29.36 7.98 -43.84
CA PHE A 27 28.10 7.34 -44.22
C PHE A 27 27.73 6.16 -43.29
N ILE A 28 28.74 5.43 -42.82
CA ILE A 28 28.55 4.32 -41.86
C ILE A 28 28.20 4.88 -40.47
N LEU A 29 28.86 5.95 -40.01
CA LEU A 29 28.53 6.58 -38.73
C LEU A 29 27.13 7.21 -38.74
N SER A 30 26.71 7.87 -39.82
CA SER A 30 25.37 8.45 -39.90
C SER A 30 24.29 7.37 -39.91
N SER A 31 24.52 6.25 -40.62
CA SER A 31 23.59 5.12 -40.64
C SER A 31 23.50 4.42 -39.28
N LEU A 32 24.60 4.29 -38.54
CA LEU A 32 24.62 3.73 -37.18
C LEU A 32 23.91 4.65 -36.18
N LEU A 33 24.12 5.96 -36.29
CA LEU A 33 23.49 6.95 -35.41
C LEU A 33 21.97 7.03 -35.66
N LEU A 34 21.53 6.93 -36.92
CA LEU A 34 20.12 6.86 -37.27
C LEU A 34 19.47 5.57 -36.74
N SER A 35 20.16 4.43 -36.87
CA SER A 35 19.70 3.14 -36.33
C SER A 35 19.60 3.16 -34.81
N LEU A 36 20.59 3.75 -34.12
CA LEU A 36 20.59 3.87 -32.66
C LEU A 36 19.49 4.83 -32.17
N LEU A 37 19.26 5.96 -32.86
CA LEU A 37 18.14 6.84 -32.57
C LEU A 37 16.80 6.14 -32.79
N LEU A 38 16.65 5.37 -33.87
CA LEU A 38 15.43 4.64 -34.16
C LEU A 38 15.18 3.53 -33.13
N PHE A 39 16.24 2.85 -32.68
CA PHE A 39 16.16 1.85 -31.60
C PHE A 39 15.84 2.49 -30.24
N LEU A 40 16.34 3.69 -29.97
CA LEU A 40 16.06 4.46 -28.75
C LEU A 40 14.61 4.99 -28.78
N PHE A 41 14.13 5.44 -29.95
CA PHE A 41 12.75 5.85 -30.16
C PHE A 41 11.77 4.67 -30.07
N LEU A 42 12.13 3.52 -30.64
CA LEU A 42 11.36 2.29 -30.53
C LEU A 42 11.37 1.76 -29.09
N SER A 43 12.49 1.88 -28.38
CA SER A 43 12.58 1.58 -26.94
C SER A 43 11.72 2.53 -26.10
N LEU A 44 11.63 3.82 -26.47
CA LEU A 44 10.72 4.79 -25.84
C LEU A 44 9.24 4.45 -26.08
N LEU A 45 8.90 3.93 -27.25
CA LEU A 45 7.55 3.46 -27.59
C LEU A 45 7.18 2.14 -26.88
N LEU A 46 8.17 1.37 -26.41
CA LEU A 46 7.97 0.14 -25.64
C LEU A 46 8.05 0.34 -24.12
N LEU A 47 8.33 1.56 -23.63
CA LEU A 47 8.13 1.83 -22.21
C LEU A 47 6.62 1.74 -21.93
N PRO A 48 6.18 0.89 -20.97
CA PRO A 48 4.80 0.93 -20.53
C PRO A 48 4.57 2.32 -19.97
N VAL A 49 3.80 3.13 -20.68
CA VAL A 49 3.25 4.37 -20.12
C VAL A 49 2.61 3.94 -18.80
N PRO A 50 3.05 4.46 -17.65
CA PRO A 50 2.24 4.33 -16.45
C PRO A 50 1.00 5.15 -16.76
N VAL A 51 -0.01 4.48 -17.33
CA VAL A 51 -1.37 4.99 -17.34
C VAL A 51 -1.65 5.25 -15.87
N CYS A 52 -1.63 6.52 -15.49
CA CYS A 52 -2.17 6.96 -14.22
C CYS A 52 -3.63 6.58 -14.29
N ALA A 53 -3.95 5.38 -13.81
CA ALA A 53 -5.29 4.85 -13.83
C ALA A 53 -6.09 5.76 -12.91
N GLN A 54 -6.84 6.66 -13.52
CA GLN A 54 -7.82 7.51 -12.87
C GLN A 54 -8.92 6.57 -12.36
N PHE A 55 -8.70 5.99 -11.18
CA PHE A 55 -9.65 5.06 -10.58
C PHE A 55 -10.91 5.84 -10.21
N ASP A 56 -11.99 5.59 -10.93
CA ASP A 56 -13.31 6.10 -10.57
C ASP A 56 -13.69 5.51 -9.20
N PRO A 57 -13.93 6.34 -8.16
CA PRO A 57 -14.14 5.87 -6.79
C PRO A 57 -15.24 4.80 -6.65
N ASP A 58 -16.24 4.79 -7.54
CA ASP A 58 -17.40 3.89 -7.50
C ASP A 58 -17.29 2.68 -8.45
N GLU A 59 -16.24 2.59 -9.25
CA GLU A 59 -16.01 1.48 -10.19
C GLU A 59 -16.01 0.12 -9.47
N ILE A 60 -15.30 0.01 -8.35
CA ILE A 60 -15.21 -1.24 -7.59
C ILE A 60 -16.57 -1.71 -7.06
N GLU A 61 -17.45 -0.76 -6.71
CA GLU A 61 -18.81 -1.07 -6.25
C GLU A 61 -19.69 -1.54 -7.41
N ARG A 62 -19.63 -0.87 -8.57
CA ARG A 62 -20.37 -1.28 -9.77
C ARG A 62 -19.98 -2.70 -10.21
N VAL A 63 -18.69 -2.99 -10.24
CA VAL A 63 -18.17 -4.32 -10.62
C VAL A 63 -18.55 -5.38 -9.57
N TYR A 64 -18.61 -4.99 -8.29
CA TYR A 64 -19.11 -5.86 -7.23
C TYR A 64 -20.60 -6.18 -7.40
N GLN A 65 -21.42 -5.18 -7.76
CA GLN A 65 -22.84 -5.36 -8.05
C GLN A 65 -23.08 -6.25 -9.29
N SER A 66 -22.21 -6.18 -10.29
CA SER A 66 -22.24 -7.10 -11.44
C SER A 66 -21.72 -8.52 -11.12
N GLN A 67 -21.37 -8.80 -9.87
CA GLN A 67 -20.89 -10.10 -9.37
C GLN A 67 -19.60 -10.60 -10.03
N ASP A 68 -18.84 -9.72 -10.66
CA ASP A 68 -17.57 -10.06 -11.29
C ASP A 68 -16.44 -9.97 -10.25
N TYR A 69 -16.42 -10.94 -9.34
CA TYR A 69 -15.53 -10.92 -8.18
C TYR A 69 -14.04 -11.02 -8.54
N ALA A 70 -13.71 -11.54 -9.71
CA ALA A 70 -12.32 -11.59 -10.20
C ALA A 70 -11.84 -10.19 -10.60
N LYS A 71 -12.68 -9.40 -11.28
CA LYS A 71 -12.38 -7.99 -11.57
C LYS A 71 -12.35 -7.15 -10.29
N VAL A 72 -13.23 -7.40 -9.32
CA VAL A 72 -13.17 -6.71 -8.01
C VAL A 72 -11.81 -6.94 -7.34
N GLU A 73 -11.31 -8.18 -7.34
CA GLU A 73 -9.99 -8.50 -6.78
C GLU A 73 -8.86 -7.74 -7.51
N ALA A 74 -8.89 -7.68 -8.83
CA ALA A 74 -7.90 -6.95 -9.62
C ALA A 74 -7.92 -5.44 -9.35
N ILE A 75 -9.10 -4.81 -9.37
CA ILE A 75 -9.28 -3.38 -9.10
C ILE A 75 -8.86 -3.06 -7.66
N ALA A 76 -9.28 -3.87 -6.69
CA ALA A 76 -8.92 -3.67 -5.30
C ALA A 76 -7.41 -3.80 -5.08
N GLN A 77 -6.75 -4.81 -5.67
CA GLN A 77 -5.31 -4.96 -5.56
C GLN A 77 -4.56 -3.78 -6.20
N ALA A 78 -5.01 -3.30 -7.36
CA ALA A 78 -4.43 -2.14 -8.00
C ALA A 78 -4.57 -0.87 -7.13
N ARG A 79 -5.75 -0.65 -6.54
CA ARG A 79 -5.94 0.46 -5.57
C ARG A 79 -5.05 0.31 -4.35
N LEU A 80 -4.92 -0.89 -3.79
CA LEU A 80 -4.07 -1.13 -2.62
C LEU A 80 -2.56 -1.00 -2.90
N GLN A 81 -2.14 -1.12 -4.16
CA GLN A 81 -0.76 -0.81 -4.55
C GLN A 81 -0.48 0.69 -4.55
N ILE A 82 -1.51 1.50 -4.84
CA ILE A 82 -1.42 2.97 -4.87
C ILE A 82 -1.65 3.54 -3.46
N ASP A 83 -2.74 3.16 -2.81
CA ASP A 83 -3.06 3.48 -1.42
C ASP A 83 -3.27 2.20 -0.59
N PRO A 84 -2.24 1.78 0.17
CA PRO A 84 -2.34 0.63 1.07
C PRO A 84 -3.40 0.77 2.16
N TYR A 85 -3.93 1.98 2.41
CA TYR A 85 -4.89 2.27 3.47
C TYR A 85 -6.32 2.46 2.96
N ASP A 86 -6.59 2.23 1.66
CA ASP A 86 -7.94 2.34 1.09
C ASP A 86 -8.90 1.34 1.74
N VAL A 87 -9.78 1.87 2.61
CA VAL A 87 -10.79 1.12 3.35
C VAL A 87 -11.80 0.47 2.42
N ARG A 88 -12.16 1.16 1.33
CA ARG A 88 -13.14 0.72 0.34
C ARG A 88 -12.58 -0.45 -0.45
N ALA A 89 -11.36 -0.34 -0.96
CA ALA A 89 -10.69 -1.45 -1.64
C ALA A 89 -10.56 -2.69 -0.75
N ARG A 90 -10.15 -2.52 0.53
CA ARG A 90 -10.06 -3.65 1.48
C ARG A 90 -11.41 -4.31 1.76
N TYR A 91 -12.47 -3.52 1.92
CA TYR A 91 -13.82 -4.05 2.17
C TYR A 91 -14.35 -4.87 0.98
N TYR A 92 -14.27 -4.33 -0.24
CA TYR A 92 -14.76 -5.03 -1.42
C TYR A 92 -13.89 -6.23 -1.78
N LEU A 93 -12.57 -6.16 -1.57
CA LEU A 93 -11.68 -7.32 -1.70
C LEU A 93 -12.09 -8.44 -0.75
N ALA A 94 -12.29 -8.13 0.53
CA ALA A 94 -12.73 -9.10 1.52
C ALA A 94 -14.09 -9.72 1.17
N SER A 95 -15.02 -8.89 0.70
CA SER A 95 -16.35 -9.31 0.26
C SER A 95 -16.30 -10.22 -0.96
N ALA A 96 -15.46 -9.90 -1.94
CA ALA A 96 -15.25 -10.71 -3.15
C ALA A 96 -14.61 -12.06 -2.81
N LEU A 97 -13.57 -12.06 -1.96
CA LEU A 97 -12.92 -13.28 -1.47
C LEU A 97 -13.91 -14.21 -0.74
N LEU A 98 -14.82 -13.64 0.06
CA LEU A 98 -15.84 -14.41 0.74
C LEU A 98 -16.81 -15.09 -0.25
N LYS A 99 -17.23 -14.37 -1.30
CA LYS A 99 -18.07 -14.92 -2.38
C LYS A 99 -17.35 -16.01 -3.19
N GLN A 100 -16.03 -15.89 -3.32
CA GLN A 100 -15.15 -16.92 -3.90
C GLN A 100 -14.82 -18.08 -2.94
N LYS A 101 -15.46 -18.17 -1.76
CA LYS A 101 -15.22 -19.22 -0.74
C LYS A 101 -13.81 -19.20 -0.12
N ARG A 102 -13.08 -18.09 -0.22
CA ARG A 102 -11.76 -17.87 0.38
C ARG A 102 -11.90 -17.18 1.75
N GLY A 103 -12.60 -17.82 2.68
CA GLY A 103 -13.00 -17.24 3.97
C GLY A 103 -11.82 -16.79 4.85
N GLY A 104 -10.72 -17.54 4.86
CA GLY A 104 -9.51 -17.17 5.61
C GLY A 104 -8.88 -15.85 5.13
N GLN A 105 -8.74 -15.68 3.81
CA GLN A 105 -8.17 -14.46 3.23
C GLN A 105 -9.14 -13.27 3.32
N ALA A 106 -10.45 -13.53 3.20
CA ALA A 106 -11.47 -12.51 3.43
C ALA A 106 -11.39 -11.94 4.85
N LEU A 107 -11.20 -12.80 5.86
CA LEU A 107 -11.08 -12.38 7.24
C LEU A 107 -9.87 -11.46 7.45
N GLU A 108 -8.71 -11.79 6.86
CA GLU A 108 -7.51 -10.95 6.95
C GLU A 108 -7.74 -9.55 6.34
N GLN A 109 -8.43 -9.49 5.20
CA GLN A 109 -8.74 -8.21 4.56
C GLN A 109 -9.80 -7.41 5.32
N TYR A 110 -10.81 -8.04 5.91
CA TYR A 110 -11.74 -7.34 6.80
C TYR A 110 -11.06 -6.84 8.06
N GLU A 111 -10.17 -7.63 8.68
CA GLU A 111 -9.41 -7.17 9.85
C GLU A 111 -8.52 -5.97 9.50
N ALA A 112 -7.90 -5.98 8.32
CA ALA A 112 -7.14 -4.84 7.84
C ALA A 112 -8.05 -3.63 7.50
N CYS A 113 -9.23 -3.86 6.93
CA CYS A 113 -10.25 -2.83 6.69
C CYS A 113 -10.67 -2.15 8.00
N VAL A 114 -10.87 -2.90 9.07
CA VAL A 114 -11.18 -2.34 10.40
C VAL A 114 -10.01 -1.55 10.98
N LYS A 115 -8.78 -2.03 10.80
CA LYS A 115 -7.57 -1.34 11.27
C LYS A 115 -7.36 0.00 10.54
N CYS A 116 -7.61 0.04 9.23
CA CYS A 116 -7.47 1.26 8.43
C CYS A 116 -8.68 2.19 8.58
N GLY A 117 -9.90 1.63 8.63
CA GLY A 117 -11.13 2.41 8.52
C GLY A 117 -11.77 2.88 9.82
N GLY A 118 -11.15 2.63 10.98
CA GLY A 118 -11.64 3.12 12.28
C GLY A 118 -13.12 2.84 12.52
N ASN A 119 -13.93 3.89 12.60
CA ASN A 119 -15.39 3.83 12.81
C ASN A 119 -16.22 4.17 11.56
N SER A 120 -15.60 4.22 10.37
CA SER A 120 -16.33 4.38 9.11
C SER A 120 -17.44 3.34 8.96
N THR A 121 -18.49 3.68 8.21
CA THR A 121 -19.61 2.77 7.92
C THR A 121 -19.12 1.43 7.36
N LEU A 122 -18.16 1.46 6.44
CA LEU A 122 -17.51 0.27 5.88
C LEU A 122 -16.73 -0.53 6.92
N ALA A 123 -16.00 0.11 7.83
CA ALA A 123 -15.32 -0.59 8.92
C ALA A 123 -16.32 -1.21 9.91
N GLN A 124 -17.45 -0.56 10.20
CA GLN A 124 -18.52 -1.15 11.02
C GLN A 124 -19.16 -2.37 10.33
N MET A 125 -19.41 -2.29 9.02
CA MET A 125 -19.87 -3.43 8.23
C MET A 125 -18.84 -4.56 8.24
N ALA A 126 -17.55 -4.25 8.10
CA ALA A 126 -16.47 -5.22 8.21
C ALA A 126 -16.42 -5.88 9.60
N ARG A 127 -16.62 -5.13 10.70
CA ARG A 127 -16.71 -5.70 12.06
C ARG A 127 -17.85 -6.70 12.18
N LYS A 128 -19.04 -6.35 11.67
CA LYS A 128 -20.20 -7.26 11.64
C LYS A 128 -19.90 -8.51 10.82
N ALA A 129 -19.27 -8.36 9.66
CA ALA A 129 -18.86 -9.47 8.81
C ALA A 129 -17.83 -10.39 9.52
N ILE A 130 -16.83 -9.83 10.20
CA ILE A 130 -15.85 -10.61 10.99
C ILE A 130 -16.54 -11.40 12.08
N LEU A 131 -17.49 -10.80 12.82
CA LEU A 131 -18.22 -11.50 13.87
C LEU A 131 -19.04 -12.66 13.30
N ALA A 132 -19.76 -12.42 12.20
CA ALA A 132 -20.49 -13.48 11.49
C ALA A 132 -19.53 -14.61 11.07
N LEU A 133 -18.41 -14.27 10.43
CA LEU A 133 -17.40 -15.25 9.99
C LEU A 133 -16.75 -16.00 11.15
N LYS A 134 -16.55 -15.38 12.32
CA LYS A 134 -16.01 -16.05 13.51
C LYS A 134 -17.03 -16.97 14.17
N ILE A 135 -18.33 -16.63 14.11
CA ILE A 135 -19.41 -17.53 14.55
C ILE A 135 -19.51 -18.71 13.58
N ASP A 136 -19.44 -18.45 12.28
CA ASP A 136 -19.49 -19.46 11.25
C ASP A 136 -18.25 -20.35 11.28
N ALA A 137 -17.04 -19.82 11.53
CA ALA A 137 -15.83 -20.62 11.73
C ALA A 137 -15.93 -21.59 12.92
N LYS A 138 -16.67 -21.21 13.97
CA LYS A 138 -16.94 -22.10 15.11
C LYS A 138 -17.97 -23.18 14.77
N LYS A 139 -18.80 -22.97 13.75
CA LYS A 139 -19.85 -23.91 13.28
C LYS A 139 -19.45 -24.69 12.02
N ALA A 140 -18.46 -24.22 11.26
CA ALA A 140 -18.18 -24.67 9.90
C ALA A 140 -16.83 -25.39 9.77
N ASN A 141 -16.78 -26.22 8.73
CA ASN A 141 -15.69 -27.10 8.35
C ASN A 141 -14.34 -26.33 8.25
N PRO A 142 -13.27 -26.72 8.98
CA PRO A 142 -12.00 -26.00 9.06
C PRO A 142 -11.30 -25.77 7.71
N GLN A 143 -11.68 -26.51 6.67
CA GLN A 143 -11.21 -26.33 5.30
C GLN A 143 -11.59 -24.98 4.68
N PHE A 144 -12.69 -24.35 5.13
CA PHE A 144 -13.14 -23.04 4.62
C PHE A 144 -12.28 -21.87 5.14
N PHE A 145 -11.56 -22.09 6.24
CA PHE A 145 -10.69 -21.12 6.89
C PHE A 145 -9.22 -21.51 6.80
N GLU A 146 -8.85 -22.43 5.90
CA GLU A 146 -7.44 -22.70 5.64
C GLU A 146 -6.74 -21.39 5.26
N ARG A 147 -5.93 -20.95 6.22
CA ARG A 147 -5.07 -19.78 6.10
C ARG A 147 -4.00 -20.20 5.12
N ALA A 148 -4.22 -19.87 3.84
CA ALA A 148 -3.35 -20.28 2.73
C ALA A 148 -1.89 -20.01 3.11
N LYS A 149 -1.15 -21.07 3.45
CA LYS A 149 0.29 -21.05 3.63
C LYS A 149 0.91 -21.27 2.24
N ALA A 150 1.83 -20.36 1.87
CA ALA A 150 2.72 -20.35 0.69
C ALA A 150 2.08 -19.93 -0.66
N LEU A 151 2.62 -19.06 -1.54
CA LEU A 151 3.89 -18.31 -1.79
C LEU A 151 3.61 -17.34 -3.01
N PRO A 152 4.51 -16.45 -3.53
CA PRO A 152 5.78 -15.91 -3.04
C PRO A 152 5.87 -14.35 -3.00
N LYS A 153 6.97 -13.90 -2.38
CA LYS A 153 7.51 -12.55 -2.17
C LYS A 153 7.57 -11.66 -3.44
N ARG A 154 6.92 -10.49 -3.40
CA ARG A 154 7.41 -9.28 -4.09
C ARG A 154 7.11 -8.02 -3.25
N VAL A 155 8.13 -7.65 -2.49
CA VAL A 155 8.48 -6.32 -1.94
C VAL A 155 7.31 -5.37 -1.67
N SER A 156 6.86 -5.33 -0.41
CA SER A 156 6.68 -4.05 0.28
C SER A 156 7.14 -4.22 1.73
N ALA A 157 8.04 -3.31 2.10
CA ALA A 157 8.73 -3.30 3.36
C ALA A 157 7.80 -2.88 4.50
N ALA A 158 8.14 -3.38 5.69
CA ALA A 158 7.81 -2.80 6.99
C ALA A 158 6.31 -2.61 7.33
N SER A 159 5.75 -3.58 8.05
CA SER A 159 5.01 -3.22 9.26
C SER A 159 5.12 -4.34 10.29
N GLY A 160 5.67 -3.98 11.44
CA GLY A 160 5.99 -4.88 12.52
C GLY A 160 4.74 -5.53 13.10
N ARG A 161 4.81 -6.86 13.20
CA ARG A 161 4.54 -7.61 14.43
C ARG A 161 3.48 -6.98 15.35
N ALA A 162 2.21 -7.16 14.99
CA ALA A 162 1.14 -7.10 15.98
C ALA A 162 1.29 -8.32 16.89
N SER A 163 1.96 -8.08 18.02
CA SER A 163 1.98 -8.93 19.19
C SER A 163 0.54 -9.31 19.53
N GLY A 164 0.23 -10.60 19.41
CA GLY A 164 -1.01 -11.14 19.93
C GLY A 164 -1.01 -10.95 21.43
N ILE A 165 -1.80 -9.99 21.92
CA ILE A 165 -2.32 -10.02 23.28
C ILE A 165 -3.44 -11.07 23.28
N ASN A 166 -3.05 -12.32 23.07
CA ASN A 166 -3.75 -13.49 23.57
C ASN A 166 -2.80 -14.14 24.55
N SER A 167 -2.60 -13.45 25.67
CA SER A 167 -2.23 -14.10 26.91
C SER A 167 -3.51 -14.21 27.71
N SER A 168 -4.29 -15.26 27.43
CA SER A 168 -5.00 -15.95 28.50
C SER A 168 -3.93 -16.51 29.44
N ASP A 169 -3.30 -15.61 30.21
CA ASP A 169 -2.30 -15.98 31.18
C ASP A 169 -3.05 -16.41 32.42
N SER A 170 -3.01 -17.71 32.67
CA SER A 170 -3.69 -18.44 33.73
C SER A 170 -3.11 -18.13 35.12
N SER A 171 -2.74 -16.89 35.38
CA SER A 171 -2.13 -16.42 36.64
C SER A 171 -3.05 -15.50 37.46
N ASP A 172 -4.26 -15.19 36.96
CA ASP A 172 -5.24 -14.37 37.69
C ASP A 172 -5.99 -15.16 38.80
N ALA A 173 -5.83 -16.50 38.86
CA ALA A 173 -6.55 -17.38 39.78
C ALA A 173 -6.18 -17.22 41.27
N ASP A 174 -4.99 -16.69 41.56
CA ASP A 174 -4.51 -16.53 42.94
C ASP A 174 -4.74 -15.12 43.50
N LEU A 175 -5.31 -14.18 42.74
CA LEU A 175 -5.54 -12.79 43.19
C LEU A 175 -6.82 -12.67 44.04
N SER A 176 -6.78 -11.84 45.09
CA SER A 176 -7.99 -11.46 45.85
C SER A 176 -9.11 -10.97 44.91
N PRO A 177 -10.38 -11.31 45.17
CA PRO A 177 -11.51 -10.92 44.32
C PRO A 177 -11.59 -9.40 44.10
N ALA A 178 -11.21 -8.60 45.10
CA ALA A 178 -11.13 -7.14 44.97
C ALA A 178 -10.08 -6.68 43.95
N ASN A 179 -8.94 -7.37 43.86
CA ASN A 179 -7.89 -7.07 42.87
C ASN A 179 -8.27 -7.56 41.47
N GLN A 180 -9.00 -8.68 41.36
CA GLN A 180 -9.54 -9.15 40.09
C GLN A 180 -10.55 -8.12 39.53
N GLU A 181 -11.44 -7.60 40.37
CA GLU A 181 -12.39 -6.55 40.00
C GLU A 181 -11.68 -5.24 39.60
N ALA A 182 -10.65 -4.83 40.36
CA ALA A 182 -9.83 -3.66 40.02
C ALA A 182 -9.08 -3.82 38.68
N ILE A 183 -8.58 -5.01 38.37
CA ILE A 183 -7.93 -5.27 37.08
C ILE A 183 -8.96 -5.29 35.94
N ALA A 184 -10.16 -5.86 36.18
CA ALA A 184 -11.24 -5.89 35.20
C ALA A 184 -11.74 -4.47 34.85
N THR A 185 -11.90 -3.61 35.86
CA THR A 185 -12.25 -2.20 35.66
C THR A 185 -11.16 -1.45 34.90
N LEU A 186 -9.88 -1.61 35.26
CA LEU A 186 -8.77 -1.01 34.51
C LEU A 186 -8.70 -1.48 33.04
N ARG A 187 -8.99 -2.76 32.76
CA ARG A 187 -9.05 -3.29 31.39
C ARG A 187 -10.21 -2.68 30.61
N LYS A 188 -11.36 -2.47 31.26
CA LYS A 188 -12.51 -1.78 30.67
C LYS A 188 -12.18 -0.31 30.37
N ASP A 189 -11.64 0.41 31.34
CA ASP A 189 -11.25 1.81 31.18
C ASP A 189 -10.19 1.99 30.08
N LEU A 190 -9.25 1.05 29.95
CA LEU A 190 -8.29 1.02 28.84
C LEU A 190 -8.99 0.89 27.49
N ALA A 191 -9.97 0.00 27.37
CA ALA A 191 -10.74 -0.19 26.14
C ALA A 191 -11.53 1.08 25.78
N ASP A 192 -12.20 1.69 26.77
CA ASP A 192 -12.96 2.93 26.60
C ASP A 192 -12.04 4.10 26.20
N ALA A 193 -10.87 4.23 26.82
CA ALA A 193 -9.87 5.26 26.51
C ALA A 193 -9.31 5.12 25.08
N ILE A 194 -8.99 3.89 24.66
CA ILE A 194 -8.56 3.61 23.28
C ILE A 194 -9.69 3.93 22.31
N GLU A 195 -10.94 3.57 22.63
CA GLU A 195 -12.08 3.85 21.76
C GLU A 195 -12.27 5.36 21.54
N VAL A 196 -12.15 6.18 22.58
CA VAL A 196 -12.22 7.65 22.46
C VAL A 196 -11.15 8.18 21.52
N LYS A 197 -9.91 7.65 21.60
CA LYS A 197 -8.83 8.04 20.69
C LYS A 197 -9.10 7.63 19.25
N ARG A 198 -9.62 6.41 19.02
CA ARG A 198 -10.02 5.96 17.68
C ARG A 198 -11.15 6.77 17.08
N ARG A 199 -12.10 7.25 17.89
CA ARG A 199 -13.17 8.15 17.43
C ARG A 199 -12.58 9.46 16.92
N ARG A 200 -11.66 10.08 17.67
CA ARG A 200 -11.00 11.32 17.23
C ARG A 200 -10.12 11.10 16.01
N GLN A 201 -9.35 10.01 15.97
CA GLN A 201 -8.59 9.62 14.78
C GLN A 201 -9.47 9.52 13.54
N SER A 202 -10.66 8.93 13.66
CA SER A 202 -11.62 8.82 12.56
C SER A 202 -12.10 10.19 12.08
N GLN A 203 -12.35 11.12 13.01
CA GLN A 203 -12.77 12.50 12.68
C GLN A 203 -11.63 13.27 11.97
N ASP A 204 -10.40 13.15 12.45
CA ASP A 204 -9.26 13.81 11.83
C ASP A 204 -8.98 13.26 10.42
N LEU A 205 -9.16 11.95 10.21
CA LEU A 205 -9.02 11.33 8.88
C LEU A 205 -10.14 11.75 7.91
N GLU A 206 -11.37 11.91 8.41
CA GLU A 206 -12.51 12.43 7.65
C GLU A 206 -12.22 13.86 7.19
N LEU A 207 -11.76 14.72 8.09
CA LEU A 207 -11.36 16.10 7.77
C LEU A 207 -10.24 16.14 6.71
N VAL A 208 -9.23 15.28 6.80
CA VAL A 208 -8.20 15.18 5.75
C VAL A 208 -8.79 14.75 4.40
N GLY A 209 -9.80 13.87 4.40
CA GLY A 209 -10.53 13.49 3.19
C GLY A 209 -11.38 14.62 2.62
N GLU A 210 -12.03 15.42 3.46
CA GLU A 210 -12.78 16.61 3.05
C GLU A 210 -11.86 17.67 2.43
N GLU A 211 -10.72 17.94 3.07
CA GLU A 211 -9.68 18.85 2.55
C GLU A 211 -9.15 18.39 1.19
N GLU A 212 -8.85 17.10 1.04
CA GLU A 212 -8.41 16.52 -0.23
C GLU A 212 -9.47 16.71 -1.32
N ASN A 213 -10.72 16.35 -1.04
CA ASN A 213 -11.81 16.47 -2.00
C ASN A 213 -12.05 17.92 -2.42
N GLN A 214 -11.99 18.86 -1.46
CA GLN A 214 -12.13 20.28 -1.75
C GLN A 214 -10.98 20.77 -2.65
N ALA A 215 -9.73 20.42 -2.32
CA ALA A 215 -8.57 20.83 -3.11
C ALA A 215 -8.57 20.21 -4.52
N ILE A 216 -9.09 18.97 -4.69
CA ILE A 216 -9.30 18.36 -6.01
C ILE A 216 -10.36 19.15 -6.79
N LEU A 217 -11.48 19.52 -6.17
CA LEU A 217 -12.52 20.32 -6.84
C LEU A 217 -11.99 21.68 -7.30
N GLU A 218 -11.18 22.34 -6.48
CA GLU A 218 -10.50 23.59 -6.83
C GLU A 218 -9.52 23.40 -7.99
N ALA A 219 -8.71 22.33 -7.97
CA ALA A 219 -7.79 22.00 -9.06
C ALA A 219 -8.54 21.70 -10.36
N VAL A 220 -9.66 20.97 -10.31
CA VAL A 220 -10.50 20.70 -11.50
C VAL A 220 -11.12 21.99 -12.04
N ALA A 221 -11.58 22.90 -11.16
CA ALA A 221 -12.15 24.18 -11.55
C ALA A 221 -11.13 25.09 -12.25
N THR A 222 -9.84 24.97 -11.92
CA THR A 222 -8.79 25.66 -12.69
C THR A 222 -8.67 25.07 -14.10
N ALA A 223 -8.87 25.91 -15.12
CA ALA A 223 -8.64 25.56 -16.52
C ALA A 223 -7.13 25.59 -16.84
N SER A 224 -6.35 24.81 -16.11
CA SER A 224 -4.89 24.70 -16.27
C SER A 224 -4.52 23.44 -17.04
N ILE A 225 -3.48 23.52 -17.87
CA ILE A 225 -2.86 22.37 -18.55
C ILE A 225 -2.23 21.40 -17.53
N HIS A 226 -1.86 21.90 -16.35
CA HIS A 226 -1.21 21.14 -15.26
C HIS A 226 -2.22 20.60 -14.22
N ARG A 227 -3.50 20.48 -14.58
CA ARG A 227 -4.54 20.03 -13.65
C ARG A 227 -4.22 18.67 -13.02
N ASP A 228 -3.75 17.72 -13.82
CA ASP A 228 -3.48 16.37 -13.35
C ASP A 228 -2.31 16.35 -12.34
N ASP A 229 -1.26 17.15 -12.59
CA ASP A 229 -0.14 17.33 -11.65
C ASP A 229 -0.59 17.95 -10.33
N MET A 230 -1.54 18.90 -10.36
CA MET A 230 -2.12 19.50 -9.16
C MET A 230 -2.95 18.50 -8.36
N ILE A 231 -3.78 17.70 -9.02
CA ILE A 231 -4.58 16.65 -8.37
C ILE A 231 -3.67 15.61 -7.72
N GLU A 232 -2.60 15.19 -8.40
CA GLU A 232 -1.63 14.25 -7.83
C GLU A 232 -0.86 14.85 -6.66
N ALA A 233 -0.45 16.12 -6.74
CA ALA A 233 0.19 16.80 -5.62
C ALA A 233 -0.72 16.84 -4.38
N VAL A 234 -2.02 17.15 -4.56
CA VAL A 234 -3.02 17.15 -3.49
C VAL A 234 -3.17 15.77 -2.86
N ARG A 235 -3.24 14.70 -3.68
CA ARG A 235 -3.33 13.31 -3.18
C ARG A 235 -2.09 12.91 -2.37
N VAL A 236 -0.91 13.27 -2.84
CA VAL A 236 0.36 13.00 -2.12
C VAL A 236 0.38 13.74 -0.78
N GLU A 237 -0.05 14.99 -0.74
CA GLU A 237 -0.15 15.76 0.49
C GLU A 237 -1.18 15.14 1.46
N ALA A 238 -2.36 14.78 0.97
CA ALA A 238 -3.41 14.13 1.77
C ALA A 238 -2.92 12.78 2.33
N ALA A 239 -2.23 11.97 1.53
CA ALA A 239 -1.61 10.72 1.98
C ALA A 239 -0.58 10.97 3.10
N ALA A 240 0.26 12.02 2.98
CA ALA A 240 1.21 12.39 4.02
C ALA A 240 0.52 12.85 5.31
N LYS A 241 -0.57 13.64 5.20
CA LYS A 241 -1.40 14.05 6.35
C LYS A 241 -2.02 12.83 7.04
N ARG A 242 -2.64 11.92 6.30
CA ARG A 242 -3.19 10.66 6.84
C ARG A 242 -2.12 9.84 7.57
N ALA A 243 -0.95 9.66 6.96
CA ALA A 243 0.17 8.94 7.57
C ALA A 243 0.62 9.58 8.89
N LYS A 244 0.64 10.91 8.97
CA LYS A 244 0.96 11.64 10.20
C LYS A 244 -0.10 11.41 11.28
N VAL A 245 -1.38 11.49 10.93
CA VAL A 245 -2.50 11.19 11.85
C VAL A 245 -2.37 9.77 12.39
N TYR A 246 -2.13 8.77 11.54
CA TYR A 246 -1.94 7.39 11.99
C TYR A 246 -0.79 7.23 12.98
N ARG A 247 0.38 7.82 12.71
CA ARG A 247 1.53 7.72 13.61
C ARG A 247 1.25 8.33 14.98
N LEU A 248 0.66 9.52 15.02
CA LEU A 248 0.32 10.21 16.26
C LEU A 248 -0.63 9.38 17.13
N TYR A 249 -1.72 8.90 16.55
CA TYR A 249 -2.69 8.10 17.31
C TYR A 249 -2.15 6.72 17.70
N GLN A 250 -1.27 6.12 16.89
CA GLN A 250 -0.60 4.88 17.26
C GLN A 250 0.31 5.07 18.48
N GLU A 251 1.12 6.14 18.50
CA GLU A 251 1.96 6.48 19.65
C GLU A 251 1.12 6.77 20.90
N GLU A 252 -0.01 7.48 20.76
CA GLU A 252 -0.92 7.71 21.88
C GLU A 252 -1.56 6.41 22.41
N GLU A 253 -2.05 5.53 21.53
CA GLU A 253 -2.59 4.22 21.93
C GLU A 253 -1.55 3.39 22.67
N GLU A 254 -0.30 3.36 22.20
CA GLU A 254 0.79 2.66 22.87
C GLU A 254 1.11 3.25 24.24
N ASN A 255 1.13 4.58 24.36
CA ASN A 255 1.40 5.26 25.63
C ASN A 255 0.30 5.01 26.65
N ILE A 256 -0.97 5.04 26.23
CA ILE A 256 -2.12 4.69 27.06
C ILE A 256 -2.01 3.22 27.50
N ALA A 257 -1.79 2.29 26.57
CA ALA A 257 -1.66 0.88 26.87
C ALA A 257 -0.52 0.61 27.87
N LYS A 258 0.66 1.24 27.70
CA LYS A 258 1.78 1.15 28.63
C LYS A 258 1.42 1.66 30.03
N ALA A 259 0.72 2.80 30.13
CA ALA A 259 0.32 3.37 31.42
C ALA A 259 -0.65 2.47 32.19
N TYR A 260 -1.67 1.91 31.51
CA TYR A 260 -2.61 0.98 32.13
C TYR A 260 -1.95 -0.36 32.48
N GLN A 261 -1.09 -0.88 31.61
CA GLN A 261 -0.36 -2.12 31.88
C GLN A 261 0.55 -1.97 33.11
N SER A 262 1.23 -0.84 33.27
CA SER A 262 2.02 -0.53 34.46
C SER A 262 1.17 -0.53 35.74
N ARG A 263 -0.06 0.02 35.71
CA ARG A 263 -1.00 -0.01 36.84
C ARG A 263 -1.45 -1.44 37.17
N ILE A 264 -1.81 -2.21 36.15
CA ILE A 264 -2.21 -3.62 36.31
C ILE A 264 -1.04 -4.43 36.93
N ASN A 265 0.17 -4.24 36.43
CA ASN A 265 1.36 -4.91 36.95
C ASN A 265 1.65 -4.50 38.40
N ALA A 266 1.48 -3.22 38.76
CA ALA A 266 1.63 -2.74 40.12
C ALA A 266 0.64 -3.41 41.09
N LEU A 267 -0.64 -3.54 40.70
CA LEU A 267 -1.66 -4.25 41.49
C LEU A 267 -1.35 -5.74 41.64
N LYS A 268 -0.85 -6.39 40.59
CA LYS A 268 -0.42 -7.80 40.66
C LYS A 268 0.77 -7.97 41.61
N ASN A 269 1.71 -7.02 41.59
CA ASN A 269 2.93 -7.08 42.41
C ASN A 269 2.71 -6.68 43.87
N SER A 270 1.74 -5.79 44.18
CA SER A 270 1.38 -5.46 45.55
C SER A 270 0.79 -6.66 46.29
N TYR A 271 0.05 -7.52 45.58
CA TYR A 271 -0.49 -8.76 46.14
C TYR A 271 0.59 -9.79 46.47
N LYS A 272 1.59 -9.97 45.59
CA LYS A 272 2.72 -10.90 45.83
C LYS A 272 3.63 -10.50 47.00
N LYS A 273 3.51 -9.27 47.52
CA LYS A 273 4.29 -8.75 48.64
C LYS A 273 3.55 -8.75 49.98
N SER A 274 2.26 -9.10 50.01
CA SER A 274 1.56 -9.30 51.28
C SER A 274 1.93 -10.67 51.86
N PRO A 275 2.42 -10.73 53.12
CA PRO A 275 2.83 -11.97 53.78
C PRO A 275 1.65 -12.90 54.08
#